data_AF-A0A5K3FQ44-F1
#
_entry.id   AF-A0A5K3FQ44-F1
#
_cell.length_a   1.000
_cell.length_b   1.000
_cell.length_c   1.000
_cell.angle_alpha   90.00
_cell.angle_beta   90.00
_cell.angle_gamma   90.00
#
_symmetry.space_group_name_H-M   'P 1'
#
loop_
_entity.id
_entity.type
_entity.pdbx_description
1 polymer ?
#
loop_
_entity_poly.entity_id
_entity_poly.type
_entity_poly.pdbx_seq_one_letter_code
_entity_poly.pdbx_strand_id
1 'polypeptide(L)' 'MVCAEKIKYSSRTFSYIPCARFDRLRRLGKFIDLEIVTKKGHKVPAHRLVLTAQFPHIETAVTECTRATLEWRR' A
#
# COMPACT_ATOMS: atom_id res chain seq x y z
N MET A 1 -14.86 -16.65 -21.25
CA MET A 1 -13.43 -16.39 -21.52
C MET A 1 -13.31 -14.93 -21.94
N VAL A 2 -12.87 -14.03 -21.07
CA VAL A 2 -12.78 -12.60 -21.38
C VAL A 2 -11.32 -12.31 -21.73
N CYS A 3 -11.06 -11.98 -22.99
CA CYS A 3 -9.75 -11.53 -23.43
C CYS A 3 -9.44 -10.19 -22.75
N ALA A 4 -8.34 -10.11 -22.00
CA ALA A 4 -7.84 -8.84 -21.48
C ALA A 4 -7.35 -8.00 -22.68
N GLU A 5 -8.10 -6.95 -23.02
CA GLU A 5 -7.62 -5.92 -23.94
C GLU A 5 -6.28 -5.37 -23.45
N LYS A 6 -5.26 -5.37 -24.33
CA LYS A 6 -3.97 -4.74 -24.05
C LYS A 6 -4.12 -3.23 -24.14
N ILE A 7 -4.46 -2.60 -23.03
CA ILE A 7 -4.49 -1.14 -22.93
C ILE A 7 -3.04 -0.63 -22.87
N LYS A 8 -2.64 0.20 -23.84
CA LYS A 8 -1.33 0.88 -23.86
C LYS A 8 -1.45 2.24 -23.17
N TYR A 9 -0.53 2.52 -22.25
CA TYR A 9 -0.40 3.82 -21.59
C TYR A 9 0.98 4.40 -21.87
N SER A 10 1.07 5.70 -22.19
CA SER A 10 2.32 6.44 -22.25
C SER A 10 2.55 7.16 -20.91
N SER A 11 3.78 7.10 -20.39
CA SER A 11 4.12 7.79 -19.15
C SER A 11 4.21 9.29 -19.40
N ARG A 12 3.41 10.06 -18.66
CA ARG A 12 3.78 11.44 -18.34
C ARG A 12 4.65 11.36 -17.08
N THR A 13 5.84 11.94 -17.13
CA THR A 13 6.76 12.00 -15.99
C THR A 13 6.13 12.85 -14.89
N PHE A 14 5.51 12.20 -13.91
CA PHE A 14 5.06 12.84 -12.67
C PHE A 14 6.08 12.52 -11.59
N SER A 15 6.84 13.53 -11.17
CA SER A 15 7.84 13.42 -10.08
C SER A 15 7.21 13.35 -8.69
N TYR A 16 5.89 13.53 -8.57
CA TYR A 16 5.17 13.53 -7.30
C TYR A 16 4.07 12.47 -7.30
N ILE A 17 4.15 11.52 -6.36
CA ILE A 17 3.12 10.49 -6.18
C ILE A 17 2.13 10.96 -5.11
N PRO A 18 0.87 11.32 -5.44
CA PRO A 18 -0.03 11.92 -4.47
C PRO A 18 -0.58 10.87 -3.51
N CYS A 19 -0.33 11.02 -2.21
CA CYS A 19 -0.89 10.17 -1.15
C CYS A 19 -2.42 10.04 -1.24
N ALA A 20 -3.12 11.08 -1.72
CA ALA A 20 -4.57 11.08 -1.91
C ALA A 20 -5.06 9.99 -2.87
N ARG A 21 -4.29 9.65 -3.92
CA ARG A 21 -4.67 8.57 -4.84
C ARG A 21 -4.59 7.20 -4.16
N PHE A 22 -3.56 6.98 -3.37
CA PHE A 22 -3.41 5.74 -2.61
C PHE A 22 -4.43 5.59 -1.50
N ASP A 23 -4.77 6.67 -0.79
CA ASP A 23 -5.83 6.64 0.20
C ASP A 23 -7.19 6.30 -0.42
N ARG A 24 -7.49 6.83 -1.63
CA ARG A 24 -8.67 6.40 -2.39
C ARG A 24 -8.63 4.90 -2.72
N LEU A 25 -7.51 4.38 -3.20
CA LEU A 25 -7.36 2.94 -3.49
C LEU A 25 -7.53 2.09 -2.23
N ARG A 26 -7.01 2.56 -1.10
CA ARG A 26 -7.12 1.91 0.21
C ARG A 26 -8.57 1.80 0.66
N ARG A 27 -9.32 2.91 0.59
CA ARG A 27 -10.77 2.92 0.90
C ARG A 27 -11.59 2.00 -0.02
N LEU A 28 -11.15 1.82 -1.27
CA LEU A 28 -11.78 0.89 -2.22
C LEU A 28 -11.32 -0.57 -2.06
N GLY A 29 -10.44 -0.87 -1.09
CA GLY A 29 -9.88 -2.20 -0.88
C GLY A 29 -9.01 -2.70 -2.03
N LYS A 30 -8.43 -1.81 -2.85
CA LYS A 30 -7.61 -2.18 -4.01
C LYS A 30 -6.15 -2.25 -3.64
N PHE A 31 -5.49 -3.31 -4.12
CA PHE A 31 -4.04 -3.57 -3.96
C PHE A 31 -3.56 -3.65 -2.51
N ILE A 32 -4.45 -4.01 -1.57
CA ILE A 32 -4.08 -4.19 -0.17
C ILE A 32 -3.17 -5.41 -0.04
N ASP A 33 -1.97 -5.21 0.48
CA ASP A 33 -0.92 -6.22 0.67
C ASP A 33 -0.40 -6.25 2.13
N LEU A 34 -1.02 -5.44 3.01
CA LEU A 34 -0.70 -5.37 4.42
C LEU A 34 -1.92 -4.98 5.26
N GLU A 35 -2.08 -5.61 6.42
CA GLU A 35 -2.95 -5.17 7.51
C GLU A 35 -2.12 -4.65 8.68
N ILE A 36 -2.37 -3.42 9.11
CA ILE A 36 -1.77 -2.87 10.33
C ILE A 36 -2.69 -3.20 11.50
N VAL A 37 -2.18 -3.90 12.50
CA VAL A 37 -2.89 -4.15 13.76
C VAL A 37 -2.49 -3.08 14.77
N THR A 38 -3.44 -2.24 15.14
CA THR A 38 -3.22 -1.21 16.17
C THR A 38 -3.14 -1.82 17.57
N LYS A 39 -2.62 -1.06 18.55
CA LYS A 39 -2.64 -1.46 19.98
C LYS A 39 -4.03 -1.88 20.49
N LYS A 40 -5.11 -1.34 19.91
CA LYS A 40 -6.50 -1.68 20.29
C LYS A 40 -7.03 -2.94 19.58
N GLY A 41 -6.19 -3.64 18.81
CA GLY A 41 -6.58 -4.80 18.01
C GLY A 41 -7.28 -4.45 16.70
N HIS A 42 -7.53 -3.17 16.41
CA HIS A 42 -8.14 -2.79 15.12
C HIS A 42 -7.18 -3.07 13.97
N LYS A 43 -7.74 -3.66 12.90
CA LYS A 43 -7.03 -3.91 11.65
C LYS A 43 -7.26 -2.75 10.68
N VAL A 44 -6.18 -2.23 10.11
CA VAL A 44 -6.21 -1.15 9.12
C VAL A 44 -5.55 -1.65 7.83
N PRO A 45 -6.29 -1.78 6.72
CA PRO A 45 -5.70 -2.18 5.45
C PRO A 45 -4.77 -1.09 4.94
N ALA A 46 -3.61 -1.48 4.40
CA ALA A 46 -2.55 -0.61 3.95
C ALA A 46 -1.83 -1.14 2.71
N HIS A 47 -1.00 -0.29 2.13
CA HIS A 47 -0.10 -0.60 1.02
C HIS A 47 1.34 -0.53 1.53
N ARG A 48 2.12 -1.61 1.40
CA ARG A 48 3.54 -1.63 1.80
C ARG A 48 4.31 -0.50 1.15
N LEU A 49 4.16 -0.35 -0.17
CA LEU A 49 4.83 0.68 -0.97
C LEU A 49 4.55 2.11 -0.48
N VAL A 50 3.35 2.36 0.04
CA VAL A 50 2.98 3.69 0.55
C VAL A 50 3.60 3.93 1.92
N LEU A 51 3.63 2.91 2.77
CA LEU A 51 4.28 2.98 4.07
C LEU A 51 5.77 3.19 3.94
N THR A 52 6.45 2.46 3.07
CA THR A 52 7.90 2.62 2.86
C THR A 52 8.25 3.99 2.27
N ALA A 53 7.44 4.49 1.34
CA ALA A 53 7.62 5.83 0.78
C ALA A 53 7.42 6.95 1.81
N GLN A 54 6.44 6.82 2.72
CA GLN A 54 6.17 7.85 3.75
C GLN A 54 7.08 7.73 4.97
N PHE A 55 7.49 6.51 5.31
CA PHE A 55 8.24 6.20 6.52
C PHE A 55 9.47 5.35 6.15
N PRO A 56 10.54 5.96 5.60
CA PRO A 56 11.71 5.20 5.16
C PRO A 56 12.36 4.37 6.28
N HIS A 57 12.28 4.84 7.53
CA HIS A 57 12.86 4.16 8.70
C HIS A 57 12.20 2.81 9.04
N ILE A 58 11.00 2.51 8.51
CA ILE A 58 10.36 1.20 8.67
C ILE A 58 10.45 0.32 7.43
N GLU A 59 11.19 0.74 6.40
CA GLU A 59 11.24 0.04 5.12
C GLU A 59 11.60 -1.44 5.29
N THR A 60 12.71 -1.73 5.96
CA THR A 60 13.15 -3.11 6.26
C THR A 60 12.06 -3.91 6.97
N ALA A 61 11.43 -3.34 8.00
CA ALA A 61 10.38 -4.02 8.74
C ALA A 61 9.16 -4.34 7.88
N VAL A 62 8.82 -3.47 6.92
CA VAL A 62 7.67 -3.64 6.01
C VAL A 62 7.99 -4.61 4.86
N THR A 63 9.21 -4.58 4.32
CA THR A 63 9.64 -5.43 3.20
C THR A 63 9.93 -6.85 3.66
N GLU A 64 10.56 -7.03 4.82
CA GLU A 64 10.86 -8.35 5.39
C GLU A 64 9.66 -8.99 6.10
N CYS A 65 8.56 -8.24 6.30
CA CYS A 65 7.33 -8.80 6.86
C CYS A 65 6.76 -9.86 5.91
N THR A 66 7.06 -11.13 6.16
CA THR A 66 6.52 -12.25 5.35
C THR A 66 5.02 -12.44 5.59
N ARG A 67 4.52 -11.99 6.75
CA ARG A 67 3.10 -11.97 7.07
C ARG A 67 2.43 -10.78 6.43
N ALA A 68 1.17 -10.92 6.01
CA ALA A 68 0.35 -9.79 5.57
C ALA A 68 -0.11 -8.90 6.74
N THR A 69 0.57 -8.93 7.90
CA THR A 69 0.12 -8.26 9.12
C THR A 69 1.29 -7.67 9.89
N LEU A 70 1.20 -6.40 10.25
CA LEU A 70 2.20 -5.66 11.02
C LEU A 70 1.57 -5.06 12.28
N GLU A 71 2.16 -5.33 13.44
CA GLU A 71 1.71 -4.72 14.69
C GLU A 71 2.29 -3.31 14.85
N TRP A 72 1.41 -2.32 14.96
CA TRP A 72 1.82 -0.94 15.20
C TRP A 72 1.62 -0.57 16.67
N ARG A 73 2.73 -0.48 17.40
CA ARG A 73 2.78 -0.04 18.79
C ARG A 73 3.31 1.40 18.85
N ARG A 74 2.39 2.38 18.82
CA ARG A 74 2.68 3.78 19.21
C ARG A 74 2.55 3.93 20.70
#